data_AF-A0AA51S990-F1
#
_entry.id   AF-A0AA51S990-F1
#
_cell.length_a   1.000
_cell.length_b   1.000
_cell.length_c   1.000
_cell.angle_alpha   90.00
_cell.angle_beta   90.00
_cell.angle_gamma   90.00
#
_symmetry.space_group_name_H-M   'P 1'
#
loop_
_entity.id
_entity.type
_entity.pdbx_description
1 polymer ?
#
loop_
_entity_poly.entity_id
_entity_poly.type
_entity_poly.pdbx_seq_one_letter_code
_entity_poly.pdbx_strand_id
1 'polypeptide(L)'
;MHEWAMDIKQRYPEQKIAIVCELKKGPLIYALAKYDHLTLFTVNPCAVAKYRQAFTPSGAKDDPSDAFVQVEILTLHMNKLSVIEPEPAAMRTLSQLVEYRRSLVQDSVDLSNKITATLKNYYPQALEWFKEKDTYIFCDFIQKWPSLTAVKKARKQTLLDFFESHNSHYCTVNNARLESLCPIKCSLKCLSPNLKCY
;
A
#
# COMPACT_ATOMS: atom_id res chain seq x y z
N MET A 1 -27.93 -6.41 10.77
CA MET A 1 -27.50 -5.07 11.25
C MET A 1 -28.58 -4.01 11.09
N HIS A 2 -29.12 -3.76 9.90
CA HIS A 2 -30.19 -2.77 9.72
C HIS A 2 -31.45 -3.09 10.53
N GLU A 3 -31.92 -4.33 10.44
CA GLU A 3 -33.09 -4.81 11.21
C GLU A 3 -32.90 -4.60 12.72
N TRP A 4 -31.75 -5.01 13.26
CA TRP A 4 -31.41 -4.80 14.68
C TRP A 4 -31.44 -3.31 15.06
N ALA A 5 -30.86 -2.42 14.25
CA ALA A 5 -30.86 -0.99 14.54
C ALA A 5 -32.29 -0.40 14.53
N MET A 6 -33.15 -0.88 13.64
CA MET A 6 -34.55 -0.44 13.56
C MET A 6 -35.42 -1.01 14.68
N ASP A 7 -35.21 -2.27 15.06
CA ASP A 7 -35.86 -2.90 16.22
C ASP A 7 -35.52 -2.17 17.52
N ILE A 8 -34.26 -1.80 17.69
CA ILE A 8 -33.79 -0.93 18.78
C ILE A 8 -34.55 0.42 18.80
N LYS A 9 -34.73 1.07 17.63
CA LYS A 9 -35.50 2.32 17.51
C LYS A 9 -36.97 2.12 17.87
N GLN A 10 -37.57 0.99 17.45
CA GLN A 10 -38.96 0.67 17.75
C GLN A 10 -39.20 0.46 19.25
N ARG A 11 -38.24 -0.18 19.94
CA ARG A 11 -38.30 -0.40 21.40
C ARG A 11 -38.14 0.89 22.20
N TYR A 12 -37.38 1.86 21.69
CA TYR A 12 -37.08 3.12 22.37
C TYR A 12 -37.22 4.34 21.44
N PRO A 13 -38.45 4.69 21.00
CA PRO A 13 -38.67 5.62 19.89
C PRO A 13 -38.15 7.05 20.11
N GLU A 14 -38.16 7.53 21.36
CA GLU A 14 -37.76 8.90 21.72
C GLU A 14 -36.41 8.98 22.44
N GLN A 15 -35.66 7.86 22.51
CA GLN A 15 -34.39 7.82 23.23
C GLN A 15 -33.20 7.66 22.27
N LYS A 16 -32.11 8.35 22.60
CA LYS A 16 -30.80 8.06 22.00
C LYS A 16 -30.15 6.90 22.72
N ILE A 17 -29.57 5.97 21.97
CA ILE A 17 -28.96 4.77 22.50
C ILE A 17 -27.45 4.87 22.37
N ALA A 18 -26.78 4.86 23.52
CA ALA A 18 -25.33 4.89 23.58
C ALA A 18 -24.75 3.51 23.26
N ILE A 19 -23.80 3.46 22.32
CA ILE A 19 -23.07 2.25 21.96
C ILE A 19 -21.59 2.53 22.17
N VAL A 20 -20.93 1.70 22.97
CA VAL A 20 -19.48 1.75 23.16
C VAL A 20 -18.77 0.86 22.14
N CYS A 21 -17.68 1.36 21.58
CA CYS A 21 -16.84 0.66 20.62
C CYS A 21 -15.36 0.92 20.92
N GLU A 22 -14.52 -0.09 20.77
CA GLU A 22 -13.06 0.09 20.83
C GLU A 22 -12.51 0.82 19.58
N LEU A 23 -13.19 0.64 18.45
CA LEU A 23 -12.80 1.22 17.16
C LEU A 23 -13.29 2.67 17.04
N LYS A 24 -12.41 3.56 16.58
CA LYS A 24 -12.78 4.93 16.19
C LYS A 24 -13.31 5.02 14.75
N LYS A 25 -12.83 4.14 13.88
CA LYS A 25 -13.15 4.10 12.43
C LYS A 25 -13.24 2.64 11.98
N GLY A 26 -13.98 2.38 10.91
CA GLY A 26 -14.07 1.06 10.29
C GLY A 26 -15.50 0.70 9.84
N PRO A 27 -15.66 -0.43 9.14
CA PRO A 27 -16.95 -0.81 8.53
C PRO A 27 -18.12 -0.84 9.52
N LEU A 28 -17.88 -1.32 10.74
CA LEU A 28 -18.89 -1.36 11.80
C LEU A 28 -19.34 0.05 12.21
N ILE A 29 -18.38 0.93 12.48
CA ILE A 29 -18.65 2.33 12.85
C ILE A 29 -19.40 3.04 11.72
N TYR A 30 -18.98 2.86 10.47
CA TYR A 30 -19.66 3.45 9.31
C TYR A 30 -21.06 2.89 9.08
N ALA A 31 -21.33 1.65 9.44
CA ALA A 31 -22.67 1.07 9.36
C ALA A 31 -23.61 1.61 10.44
N LEU A 32 -23.11 1.76 11.67
CA LEU A 32 -23.88 2.25 12.81
C LEU A 32 -24.09 3.77 12.80
N ALA A 33 -23.11 4.54 12.33
CA ALA A 33 -23.18 6.01 12.27
C ALA A 33 -24.24 6.55 11.28
N LYS A 34 -24.93 5.67 10.54
CA LYS A 34 -26.04 6.04 9.65
C LYS A 34 -27.37 6.25 10.38
N TYR A 35 -27.44 5.92 11.67
CA TYR A 35 -28.67 5.91 12.45
C TYR A 35 -28.63 7.01 13.52
N ASP A 36 -29.46 8.04 13.37
CA ASP A 36 -29.46 9.22 14.27
C ASP A 36 -29.88 8.91 15.71
N HIS A 37 -30.56 7.79 15.94
CA HIS A 37 -30.95 7.32 17.27
C HIS A 37 -29.82 6.58 18.00
N LEU A 38 -28.67 6.37 17.36
CA LEU A 38 -27.50 5.73 17.97
C LEU A 38 -26.39 6.77 18.20
N THR A 39 -25.88 6.84 19.42
CA THR A 39 -24.72 7.66 19.79
C THR A 39 -23.52 6.74 20.03
N LEU A 40 -22.51 6.82 19.18
CA LEU A 40 -21.34 5.96 19.27
C LEU A 40 -20.26 6.59 20.17
N PHE A 41 -19.73 5.84 21.11
CA PHE A 41 -18.62 6.24 21.99
C PHE A 41 -17.40 5.39 21.71
N THR A 42 -16.22 6.01 21.69
CA THR A 42 -14.96 5.29 21.62
C THR A 42 -14.35 5.07 23.00
N VAL A 43 -13.95 3.84 23.28
CA VAL A 43 -13.16 3.48 24.47
C VAL A 43 -11.78 2.97 24.03
N ASN A 44 -10.74 3.29 24.80
CA ASN A 44 -9.39 2.78 24.52
C ASN A 44 -9.28 1.31 24.95
N PRO A 45 -8.88 0.37 24.07
CA PRO A 45 -8.70 -1.05 24.42
C PRO A 45 -7.77 -1.27 25.62
N CYS A 46 -6.71 -0.47 25.74
CA CYS A 46 -5.80 -0.54 26.88
C CYS A 46 -6.47 -0.11 28.19
N ALA A 47 -7.41 0.84 28.14
CA ALA A 47 -8.18 1.24 29.32
C ALA A 47 -9.15 0.13 29.75
N VAL A 48 -9.85 -0.50 28.80
CA VAL A 48 -10.72 -1.65 29.05
C VAL A 48 -9.93 -2.80 29.68
N ALA A 49 -8.75 -3.12 29.14
CA ALA A 49 -7.89 -4.18 29.67
C ALA A 49 -7.41 -3.89 31.10
N LYS A 50 -7.00 -2.65 31.39
CA LYS A 50 -6.58 -2.24 32.74
C LYS A 50 -7.74 -2.25 33.74
N TYR A 51 -8.91 -1.78 33.33
CA TYR A 51 -10.12 -1.81 34.15
C TYR A 51 -10.47 -3.25 34.52
N ARG A 52 -10.47 -4.16 33.54
CA ARG A 52 -10.69 -5.59 33.77
C ARG A 52 -9.71 -6.19 34.76
N GLN A 53 -8.40 -5.95 34.58
CA GLN A 53 -7.37 -6.45 35.48
C GLN A 53 -7.54 -5.96 36.92
N ALA A 54 -8.10 -4.76 37.12
CA ALA A 54 -8.33 -4.21 38.45
C ALA A 54 -9.44 -4.95 39.23
N PHE A 55 -10.40 -5.55 38.53
CA PHE A 55 -11.59 -6.17 39.15
C PHE A 55 -11.71 -7.68 38.90
N THR A 56 -10.88 -8.25 38.03
CA THR A 56 -10.88 -9.69 37.73
C THR A 56 -9.44 -10.22 37.73
N PRO A 57 -9.01 -10.86 38.83
CA PRO A 57 -7.64 -11.39 38.95
C PRO A 57 -7.40 -12.66 38.12
N SER A 58 -8.45 -13.37 37.69
CA SER A 58 -8.33 -14.47 36.74
C SER A 58 -8.16 -13.90 35.34
N GLY A 59 -7.07 -14.25 34.65
CA GLY A 59 -6.81 -13.83 33.26
C GLY A 59 -7.77 -14.43 32.22
N ALA A 60 -8.94 -14.92 32.63
CA ALA A 60 -9.95 -15.48 31.75
C ALA A 60 -10.54 -14.35 30.92
N LYS A 61 -10.39 -14.46 29.60
CA LYS A 61 -11.01 -13.57 28.62
C LYS A 61 -12.29 -14.24 28.14
N ASP A 62 -13.42 -13.58 28.33
CA ASP A 62 -14.72 -14.02 27.83
C ASP A 62 -15.47 -12.83 27.23
N ASP A 63 -15.96 -12.98 26.00
CA ASP A 63 -16.50 -11.87 25.20
C ASP A 63 -17.71 -11.16 25.87
N PRO A 64 -18.65 -11.87 26.54
CA PRO A 64 -19.71 -11.23 27.32
C PRO A 64 -19.17 -10.40 28.48
N SER A 65 -18.15 -10.91 29.19
CA SER A 65 -17.52 -10.20 30.31
C SER A 65 -16.84 -8.92 29.83
N ASP A 66 -16.19 -8.97 28.66
CA ASP A 66 -15.57 -7.81 28.03
C ASP A 66 -16.62 -6.75 27.66
N ALA A 67 -17.78 -7.16 27.15
CA ALA A 67 -18.89 -6.26 26.84
C ALA A 67 -19.45 -5.59 28.10
N PHE A 68 -19.63 -6.35 29.21
CA PHE A 68 -20.09 -5.78 30.48
C PHE A 68 -19.15 -4.72 31.02
N VAL A 69 -17.83 -4.96 30.98
CA VAL A 69 -16.82 -3.97 31.39
C VAL A 69 -16.94 -2.69 30.56
N GLN A 70 -17.12 -2.81 29.24
CA GLN A 70 -17.27 -1.63 28.39
C GLN A 70 -18.55 -0.85 28.67
N VAL A 71 -19.67 -1.54 28.93
CA VAL A 71 -20.95 -0.92 29.31
C VAL A 71 -20.83 -0.22 30.67
N GLU A 72 -20.13 -0.82 31.62
CA GLU A 72 -19.87 -0.22 32.93
C GLU A 72 -19.04 1.06 32.81
N ILE A 73 -17.94 1.01 32.04
CA ILE A 73 -17.12 2.20 31.75
C ILE A 73 -17.96 3.29 31.09
N LEU A 74 -18.79 2.94 30.10
CA LEU A 74 -19.67 3.88 29.43
C LEU A 74 -20.67 4.51 30.41
N THR A 75 -21.26 3.70 31.30
CA THR A 75 -22.27 4.17 32.26
C THR A 75 -21.67 5.09 33.31
N LEU A 76 -20.51 4.74 33.88
CA LEU A 76 -19.87 5.49 34.96
C LEU A 76 -19.07 6.71 34.47
N HIS A 77 -18.57 6.67 33.25
CA HIS A 77 -17.58 7.63 32.75
C HIS A 77 -17.92 8.19 31.36
N MET A 78 -19.20 8.20 30.99
CA MET A 78 -19.67 8.72 29.69
C MET A 78 -19.10 10.10 29.35
N ASN A 79 -19.03 11.00 30.34
CA ASN A 79 -18.53 12.36 30.19
C ASN A 79 -17.01 12.44 29.90
N LYS A 80 -16.26 11.36 30.12
CA LYS A 80 -14.84 11.25 29.80
C LYS A 80 -14.58 10.55 28.46
N LEU A 81 -15.61 9.94 27.87
CA LEU A 81 -15.51 9.26 26.58
C LEU A 81 -15.78 10.24 25.43
N SER A 82 -15.18 9.97 24.28
CA SER A 82 -15.42 10.76 23.07
C SER A 82 -16.54 10.16 22.25
N VAL A 83 -17.48 10.99 21.82
CA VAL A 83 -18.48 10.61 20.81
C VAL A 83 -17.80 10.51 19.45
N ILE A 84 -18.15 9.50 18.68
CA ILE A 84 -17.70 9.34 17.30
C ILE A 84 -18.64 10.14 16.41
N GLU A 85 -18.19 11.34 16.05
CA GLU A 85 -18.90 12.19 15.10
C GLU A 85 -18.64 11.76 13.65
N PRO A 86 -19.65 11.86 12.76
CA PRO A 86 -19.45 11.64 11.34
C PRO A 86 -18.36 12.58 10.80
N GLU A 87 -17.33 12.00 10.19
CA GLU A 87 -16.24 12.77 9.62
C GLU A 87 -16.75 13.65 8.45
N PRO A 88 -16.36 14.93 8.36
CA PRO A 88 -16.79 15.82 7.28
C PRO A 88 -16.53 15.21 5.90
N ALA A 89 -17.40 15.48 4.92
CA ALA A 89 -17.28 14.90 3.57
C ALA A 89 -15.90 15.17 2.94
N ALA A 90 -15.34 16.36 3.14
CA ALA A 90 -14.00 16.71 2.67
C ALA A 90 -12.91 15.82 3.30
N MET A 91 -12.98 15.56 4.60
CA MET A 91 -11.99 14.74 5.31
C MET A 91 -12.10 13.25 4.96
N ARG A 92 -13.32 12.75 4.75
CA ARG A 92 -13.55 11.40 4.21
C ARG A 92 -12.95 11.24 2.81
N THR A 93 -13.19 12.22 1.93
CA THR A 93 -12.66 12.23 0.57
C THR A 93 -11.12 12.25 0.57
N LEU A 94 -10.51 13.12 1.38
CA LEU A 94 -9.07 13.19 1.53
C LEU A 94 -8.48 11.86 2.03
N SER A 95 -9.11 11.25 3.04
CA SER A 95 -8.68 9.95 3.56
C SER A 95 -8.73 8.86 2.50
N GLN A 96 -9.80 8.80 1.70
CA GLN A 96 -9.92 7.84 0.59
C GLN A 96 -8.85 8.06 -0.48
N LEU A 97 -8.54 9.30 -0.85
CA LEU A 97 -7.49 9.62 -1.82
C LEU A 97 -6.09 9.22 -1.32
N VAL A 98 -5.81 9.44 -0.03
CA VAL A 98 -4.54 9.05 0.59
C VAL A 98 -4.38 7.53 0.60
N GLU A 99 -5.43 6.79 1.00
CA GLU A 99 -5.41 5.32 0.97
C GLU A 99 -5.29 4.78 -0.45
N TYR A 100 -5.99 5.37 -1.41
CA TYR A 100 -5.87 4.99 -2.82
C TYR A 100 -4.45 5.21 -3.35
N ARG A 101 -3.83 6.36 -3.04
CA ARG A 101 -2.42 6.61 -3.40
C ARG A 101 -1.48 5.55 -2.79
N ARG A 102 -1.67 5.19 -1.52
CA ARG A 102 -0.85 4.14 -0.87
C ARG A 102 -0.99 2.80 -1.59
N SER A 103 -2.22 2.42 -1.96
CA SER A 103 -2.48 1.23 -2.75
C SER A 103 -1.74 1.26 -4.09
N LEU A 104 -1.79 2.37 -4.83
CA LEU A 104 -1.10 2.49 -6.12
C LEU A 104 0.42 2.38 -6.00
N VAL A 105 1.01 2.89 -4.92
CA VAL A 105 2.44 2.73 -4.64
C VAL A 105 2.76 1.26 -4.33
N GLN A 106 1.91 0.56 -3.59
CA GLN A 106 2.11 -0.86 -3.35
C GLN A 106 1.97 -1.67 -4.65
N ASP A 107 0.98 -1.35 -5.48
CA ASP A 107 0.76 -2.00 -6.77
C ASP A 107 1.97 -1.83 -7.71
N SER A 108 2.61 -0.65 -7.71
CA SER A 108 3.81 -0.42 -8.53
C SER A 108 5.00 -1.27 -8.06
N VAL A 109 5.19 -1.38 -6.74
CA VAL A 109 6.23 -2.25 -6.14
C VAL A 109 5.95 -3.72 -6.46
N ASP A 110 4.71 -4.16 -6.31
CA ASP A 110 4.29 -5.54 -6.58
C ASP A 110 4.47 -5.89 -8.07
N LEU A 111 4.13 -4.97 -8.98
CA LEU A 111 4.34 -5.16 -10.40
C LEU A 111 5.83 -5.23 -10.76
N SER A 112 6.66 -4.33 -10.21
CA SER A 112 8.11 -4.35 -10.40
C SER A 112 8.73 -5.66 -9.90
N ASN A 113 8.27 -6.17 -8.75
CA ASN A 113 8.68 -7.46 -8.22
C ASN A 113 8.26 -8.64 -9.11
N LYS A 114 7.04 -8.64 -9.63
CA LYS A 114 6.55 -9.66 -10.57
C LYS A 114 7.34 -9.68 -11.88
N ILE A 115 7.60 -8.50 -12.46
CA ILE A 115 8.44 -8.36 -13.66
C ILE A 115 9.85 -8.89 -13.37
N THR A 116 10.45 -8.46 -12.26
CA THR A 116 11.79 -8.90 -11.83
C THR A 116 11.85 -10.41 -11.67
N ALA A 117 10.86 -11.02 -10.99
CA ALA A 117 10.79 -12.47 -10.79
C ALA A 117 10.70 -13.22 -12.13
N THR A 118 9.94 -12.69 -13.08
CA THR A 118 9.78 -13.30 -14.40
C THR A 118 11.09 -13.20 -15.20
N LEU A 119 11.74 -12.03 -15.20
CA LEU A 119 13.01 -11.80 -15.89
C LEU A 119 14.15 -12.65 -15.33
N LYS A 120 14.19 -12.91 -14.01
CA LYS A 120 15.19 -13.82 -13.42
C LYS A 120 15.23 -15.20 -14.08
N ASN A 121 14.08 -15.69 -14.56
CA ASN A 121 13.97 -17.02 -15.13
C ASN A 121 14.52 -17.13 -16.56
N TYR A 122 14.43 -16.07 -17.38
CA TYR A 122 14.73 -16.17 -18.81
C TYR A 122 15.63 -15.04 -19.37
N TYR A 123 15.76 -13.92 -18.66
CA TYR A 123 16.52 -12.75 -19.12
C TYR A 123 17.19 -12.00 -17.94
N PRO A 124 18.05 -12.68 -17.15
CA PRO A 124 18.65 -12.10 -15.96
C PRO A 124 19.58 -10.92 -16.24
N GLN A 125 20.21 -10.86 -17.42
CA GLN A 125 21.14 -9.78 -17.78
C GLN A 125 20.49 -8.40 -17.78
N ALA A 126 19.20 -8.31 -18.14
CA ALA A 126 18.48 -7.04 -18.08
C ALA A 126 18.41 -6.48 -16.65
N LEU A 127 18.36 -7.34 -15.64
CA LEU A 127 18.36 -6.94 -14.23
C LEU A 127 19.73 -6.44 -13.75
N GLU A 128 20.82 -6.83 -14.43
CA GLU A 128 22.17 -6.33 -14.15
C GLU A 128 22.40 -4.96 -14.79
N TRP A 129 21.81 -4.72 -15.97
CA TRP A 129 21.93 -3.46 -16.70
C TRP A 129 21.15 -2.32 -16.05
N PHE A 130 20.05 -2.62 -15.36
CA PHE A 130 19.18 -1.65 -14.72
C PHE A 130 19.08 -1.93 -13.22
N LYS A 131 19.76 -1.10 -12.42
CA LYS A 131 19.72 -1.20 -10.95
C LYS A 131 18.32 -0.93 -10.40
N GLU A 132 17.63 0.07 -10.96
CA GLU A 132 16.27 0.48 -10.63
C GLU A 132 15.29 -0.10 -11.65
N LYS A 133 14.24 -0.80 -11.16
CA LYS A 133 13.29 -1.58 -11.98
C LYS A 133 11.90 -0.93 -12.07
N ASP A 134 11.75 0.23 -11.49
CA ASP A 134 10.56 1.08 -11.47
C ASP A 134 10.73 2.34 -12.33
N THR A 135 11.77 2.35 -13.18
CA THR A 135 12.07 3.46 -14.09
C THR A 135 11.44 3.24 -15.46
N TYR A 136 11.01 4.33 -16.12
CA TYR A 136 10.47 4.28 -17.47
C TYR A 136 11.44 3.62 -18.48
N ILE A 137 12.73 3.96 -18.40
CA ILE A 137 13.75 3.40 -19.28
C ILE A 137 13.86 1.87 -19.17
N PHE A 138 13.70 1.31 -17.97
CA PHE A 138 13.69 -0.14 -17.77
C PHE A 138 12.45 -0.76 -18.40
N CYS A 139 11.26 -0.22 -18.11
CA CYS A 139 10.00 -0.71 -18.67
C CYS A 139 10.00 -0.67 -20.21
N ASP A 140 10.39 0.46 -20.80
CA ASP A 140 10.42 0.65 -22.24
C ASP A 140 11.49 -0.23 -22.90
N PHE A 141 12.60 -0.48 -22.22
CA PHE A 141 13.64 -1.39 -22.71
C PHE A 141 13.14 -2.83 -22.77
N ILE A 142 12.50 -3.32 -21.71
CA ILE A 142 11.91 -4.67 -21.67
C ILE A 142 10.76 -4.80 -22.68
N GLN A 143 9.95 -3.76 -22.85
CA GLN A 143 8.87 -3.76 -23.83
C GLN A 143 9.41 -3.82 -25.27
N LYS A 144 10.48 -3.07 -25.58
CA LYS A 144 11.10 -3.01 -26.91
C LYS A 144 11.96 -4.24 -27.22
N TRP A 145 12.66 -4.78 -26.21
CA TRP A 145 13.49 -5.98 -26.33
C TRP A 145 13.16 -6.96 -25.20
N PRO A 146 12.14 -7.81 -25.36
CA PRO A 146 11.67 -8.69 -24.31
C PRO A 146 12.55 -9.93 -24.09
N SER A 147 13.73 -10.03 -24.70
CA SER A 147 14.63 -11.17 -24.50
C SER A 147 16.08 -10.83 -24.88
N LEU A 148 17.04 -11.59 -24.34
CA LEU A 148 18.45 -11.45 -24.69
C LEU A 148 18.70 -11.60 -26.20
N THR A 149 17.99 -12.52 -26.85
CA THR A 149 18.11 -12.74 -28.30
C THR A 149 17.58 -11.55 -29.10
N ALA A 150 16.51 -10.90 -28.62
CA ALA A 150 15.95 -9.72 -29.28
C ALA A 150 16.92 -8.52 -29.21
N VAL A 151 17.47 -8.23 -28.03
CA VAL A 151 18.43 -7.12 -27.88
C VAL A 151 19.73 -7.36 -28.64
N LYS A 152 20.22 -8.62 -28.72
CA LYS A 152 21.45 -8.95 -29.48
C LYS A 152 21.31 -8.73 -30.99
N LYS A 153 20.09 -8.74 -31.52
CA LYS A 153 19.82 -8.41 -32.93
C LYS A 153 19.76 -6.91 -33.19
N ALA A 154 19.62 -6.09 -32.14
CA ALA A 154 19.60 -4.65 -32.29
C ALA A 154 20.98 -4.12 -32.70
N ARG A 155 21.01 -3.11 -33.57
CA ARG A 155 22.25 -2.43 -33.92
C ARG A 155 22.73 -1.62 -32.73
N LYS A 156 24.05 -1.50 -32.56
CA LYS A 156 24.66 -0.68 -31.49
C LYS A 156 24.09 0.75 -31.47
N GLN A 157 23.95 1.37 -32.65
CA GLN A 157 23.39 2.73 -32.76
C GLN A 157 21.95 2.80 -32.23
N THR A 158 21.10 1.82 -32.57
CA THR A 158 19.70 1.78 -32.10
C THR A 158 19.58 1.70 -30.57
N LEU A 159 20.55 1.05 -29.91
CA LEU A 159 20.61 0.99 -28.44
C LEU A 159 21.09 2.32 -27.85
N LEU A 160 22.07 2.97 -28.48
CA LEU A 160 22.53 4.30 -28.07
C LEU A 160 21.42 5.35 -28.21
N ASP A 161 20.75 5.38 -29.36
CA ASP A 161 19.62 6.29 -29.61
C ASP A 161 18.50 6.08 -28.59
N PHE A 162 18.26 4.83 -28.18
CA PHE A 162 17.30 4.51 -27.12
C PHE A 162 17.74 5.04 -25.76
N PHE A 163 19.02 4.90 -25.38
CA PHE A 163 19.49 5.44 -24.11
C PHE A 163 19.45 6.98 -24.10
N GLU A 164 19.78 7.61 -25.22
CA GLU A 164 19.70 9.06 -25.40
C GLU A 164 18.27 9.57 -25.30
N SER A 165 17.29 8.88 -25.91
CA SER A 165 15.87 9.27 -25.83
C SER A 165 15.29 9.18 -24.41
N HIS A 166 15.96 8.47 -23.51
CA HIS A 166 15.57 8.35 -22.10
C HIS A 166 16.45 9.20 -21.16
N ASN A 167 17.18 10.19 -21.71
CA ASN A 167 18.12 11.04 -20.98
C ASN A 167 19.20 10.26 -20.21
N SER A 168 19.51 9.03 -20.65
CA SER A 168 20.54 8.20 -20.04
C SER A 168 21.89 8.50 -20.68
N HIS A 169 22.56 9.56 -20.22
CA HIS A 169 23.81 10.05 -20.83
C HIS A 169 25.09 9.51 -20.17
N TYR A 170 24.97 8.66 -19.14
CA TYR A 170 26.14 8.06 -18.48
C TYR A 170 26.84 7.07 -19.41
N CYS A 171 27.84 7.56 -20.15
CA CYS A 171 28.54 6.81 -21.19
C CYS A 171 29.20 5.54 -20.65
N THR A 172 29.75 5.57 -19.43
CA THR A 172 30.37 4.41 -18.77
C THR A 172 29.36 3.29 -18.51
N VAL A 173 28.18 3.63 -18.00
CA VAL A 173 27.10 2.68 -17.72
C VAL A 173 26.56 2.10 -19.03
N ASN A 174 26.31 2.94 -20.03
CA ASN A 174 25.79 2.49 -21.32
C ASN A 174 26.81 1.63 -22.09
N ASN A 175 28.09 1.99 -22.05
CA ASN A 175 29.14 1.17 -22.66
C ASN A 175 29.24 -0.20 -21.98
N ALA A 176 29.18 -0.27 -20.64
CA ALA A 176 29.17 -1.55 -19.92
C ALA A 176 27.97 -2.44 -20.32
N ARG A 177 26.78 -1.85 -20.49
CA ARG A 177 25.59 -2.56 -21.02
C ARG A 177 25.87 -3.11 -22.42
N LEU A 178 26.41 -2.30 -23.33
CA LEU A 178 26.71 -2.70 -24.70
C LEU A 178 27.81 -3.76 -24.81
N GLU A 179 28.83 -3.69 -23.96
CA GLU A 179 29.92 -4.68 -23.90
C GLU A 179 29.39 -6.06 -23.50
N SER A 180 28.51 -6.10 -22.50
CA SER A 180 27.89 -7.36 -22.04
C SER A 180 26.99 -8.03 -23.10
N LEU A 181 26.53 -7.28 -24.11
CA LEU A 181 25.73 -7.78 -25.22
C LEU A 181 26.58 -8.44 -26.31
N CYS A 182 27.88 -8.12 -26.39
CA CYS A 182 28.77 -8.60 -27.44
C CYS A 182 29.31 -10.01 -27.11
N PRO A 183 29.18 -11.01 -28.00
CA PRO A 183 29.88 -12.27 -27.81
C PRO A 183 31.40 -12.05 -27.88
N ILE A 184 32.12 -12.66 -26.94
CA ILE A 184 33.58 -12.59 -26.70
C ILE A 184 34.47 -12.80 -27.96
N LYS A 185 33.91 -13.25 -29.10
CA LYS A 185 34.63 -13.45 -30.36
C LYS A 185 34.94 -12.17 -31.18
N CYS A 186 34.52 -10.98 -30.76
CA CYS A 186 34.77 -9.74 -31.50
C CYS A 186 35.78 -8.80 -30.80
N SER A 187 36.82 -9.34 -30.16
CA SER A 187 37.79 -8.57 -29.37
C SER A 187 38.77 -7.70 -30.17
N LEU A 188 38.73 -7.69 -31.51
CA LEU A 188 39.74 -6.99 -32.32
C LEU A 188 39.21 -5.89 -33.27
N LYS A 189 37.89 -5.64 -33.32
CA LYS A 189 37.33 -4.57 -34.20
C LYS A 189 36.48 -3.51 -33.51
N CYS A 190 36.09 -3.70 -32.24
CA CYS A 190 35.19 -2.76 -31.56
C CYS A 190 35.89 -1.71 -30.69
N LEU A 191 37.22 -1.81 -30.50
CA LEU A 191 38.03 -0.79 -29.82
C LEU A 191 38.55 0.24 -30.84
N SER A 192 37.67 1.09 -31.34
CA SER A 192 38.09 2.39 -31.88
C SER A 192 38.11 3.39 -30.70
N PRO A 193 39.27 3.92 -30.28
CA PRO A 193 39.38 4.82 -29.14
C PRO A 193 39.02 6.26 -29.54
N ASN A 194 37.83 6.47 -30.07
CA ASN A 194 37.33 7.81 -30.40
C ASN A 194 35.80 7.86 -30.33
N LEU A 195 35.27 7.90 -29.11
CA LEU A 195 34.09 8.73 -28.86
C LEU A 195 34.55 9.84 -27.92
N LYS A 196 34.86 11.01 -28.50
CA LYS A 196 34.95 12.24 -27.74
C LYS A 196 33.55 12.56 -27.25
N CYS A 197 33.39 12.67 -25.93
CA CYS A 197 32.26 13.37 -25.35
C CYS A 197 32.34 14.83 -25.78
N TYR A 198 31.29 15.31 -26.45
CA TYR A 198 30.92 16.72 -26.53
C TYR A 198 29.49 16.85 -26.01
#